data_AF-A0A2V3TWL1-F1
#
_entry.id   AF-A0A2V3TWL1-F1
#
_cell.length_a   1.000
_cell.length_b   1.000
_cell.length_c   1.000
_cell.angle_alpha   90.00
_cell.angle_beta   90.00
_cell.angle_gamma   90.00
#
_symmetry.space_group_name_H-M   'P 1'
#
loop_
_entity.id
_entity.type
_entity.pdbx_description
1 polymer ?
#
loop_
_entity_poly.entity_id
_entity_poly.type
_entity_poly.pdbx_seq_one_letter_code
_entity_poly.pdbx_strand_id
1 'polypeptide(L)'
;MRRVLASLLPALVLLAALPARAESPEAARHTAWQACLDDAFADHARTTSRSFAATKAVSTCRDREEAYLGALAGSPLLDGEDVARIRPALIARARDRLMGTQRFSAL
;
A
#
# COMPACT_ATOMS: atom_id res chain seq x y z
N MET A 1 32.58 25.17 47.60
CA MET A 1 31.51 26.20 47.72
C MET A 1 31.06 26.59 46.31
N ARG A 2 29.74 26.88 46.16
CA ARG A 2 29.02 27.43 44.99
C ARG A 2 28.67 26.50 43.81
N ARG A 3 27.43 25.99 43.88
CA ARG A 3 26.54 25.69 42.74
C ARG A 3 26.24 26.98 41.97
N VAL A 4 26.25 26.99 40.63
CA VAL A 4 25.35 27.84 39.83
C VAL A 4 25.06 27.19 38.47
N LEU A 5 23.83 26.68 38.37
CA LEU A 5 22.89 26.69 37.23
C LEU A 5 23.29 26.05 35.90
N ALA A 6 22.69 24.88 35.70
CA ALA A 6 22.18 24.37 34.43
C ALA A 6 21.69 25.49 33.50
N SER A 7 22.37 25.68 32.38
CA SER A 7 21.87 26.45 31.24
C SER A 7 21.35 25.49 30.19
N LEU A 8 20.07 25.16 30.35
CA LEU A 8 19.03 25.02 29.33
C LEU A 8 19.52 24.69 27.91
N LEU A 9 19.43 23.40 27.54
CA LEU A 9 19.23 22.97 26.17
C LEU A 9 17.92 23.58 25.63
N PRO A 10 17.90 24.31 24.50
CA PRO A 10 16.69 24.37 23.71
C PRO A 10 16.61 23.06 22.94
N ALA A 11 15.89 22.08 23.48
CA ALA A 11 15.37 20.98 22.69
C ALA A 11 14.38 21.59 21.69
N LEU A 12 14.88 21.97 20.51
CA LEU A 12 14.08 22.34 19.36
C LEU A 12 13.37 21.07 18.91
N VAL A 13 12.21 20.79 19.49
CA VAL A 13 11.27 19.81 18.98
C VAL A 13 10.72 20.40 17.68
N LEU A 14 11.44 20.17 16.58
CA LEU A 14 10.84 20.18 15.25
C LEU A 14 9.88 18.99 15.20
N LEU A 15 8.68 19.19 15.75
CA LEU A 15 7.49 18.49 15.29
C LEU A 15 7.36 18.84 13.81
N ALA A 16 7.92 17.98 12.96
CA ALA A 16 7.59 17.98 11.56
C ALA A 16 6.07 17.91 11.49
N ALA A 17 5.45 19.03 11.11
CA ALA A 17 4.10 19.08 10.63
C ALA A 17 4.08 18.26 9.34
N LEU A 18 4.05 16.92 9.46
CA LEU A 18 3.60 16.09 8.36
C LEU A 18 2.21 16.63 8.04
N PRO A 19 1.96 17.12 6.82
CA PRO A 19 0.60 17.46 6.45
C PRO A 19 -0.21 16.19 6.67
N ALA A 20 -1.14 16.24 7.62
CA ALA A 20 -2.20 15.25 7.73
C ALA A 20 -3.01 15.37 6.45
N ARG A 21 -2.50 14.77 5.37
CA ARG A 21 -3.26 14.54 4.16
C ARG A 21 -4.44 13.73 4.63
N ALA A 22 -5.64 14.31 4.57
CA ALA A 22 -6.85 13.52 4.69
C ALA A 22 -6.71 12.40 3.67
N GLU A 23 -6.41 11.18 4.15
CA GLU A 23 -6.23 10.04 3.28
C GLU A 23 -7.56 9.86 2.56
N SER A 24 -7.51 9.92 1.23
CA SER A 24 -8.69 9.70 0.44
C SER A 24 -9.17 8.26 0.71
N PRO A 25 -10.48 8.01 0.70
CA PRO A 25 -11.00 6.68 1.01
C PRO A 25 -10.55 5.63 -0.02
N GLU A 26 -10.09 6.03 -1.21
CA GLU A 26 -9.42 5.17 -2.19
C GLU A 26 -7.99 4.85 -1.74
N ALA A 27 -7.22 5.85 -1.27
CA ALA A 27 -5.84 5.65 -0.80
C ALA A 27 -5.79 4.69 0.41
N ALA A 28 -6.68 4.86 1.37
CA ALA A 28 -6.76 3.97 2.54
C ALA A 28 -7.08 2.52 2.12
N ARG A 29 -8.03 2.33 1.19
CA ARG A 29 -8.37 0.99 0.67
C ARG A 29 -7.26 0.38 -0.19
N HIS A 30 -6.56 1.20 -0.97
CA HIS A 30 -5.39 0.76 -1.70
C HIS A 30 -4.30 0.25 -0.74
N THR A 31 -3.98 1.00 0.32
CA THR A 31 -3.03 0.58 1.35
C THR A 31 -3.47 -0.72 2.04
N ALA A 32 -4.75 -0.85 2.39
CA ALA A 32 -5.29 -2.07 3.00
C ALA A 32 -5.21 -3.30 2.09
N TRP A 33 -5.38 -3.10 0.78
CA TRP A 33 -5.21 -4.14 -0.23
C TRP A 33 -3.73 -4.52 -0.41
N GLN A 34 -2.82 -3.54 -0.49
CA GLN A 34 -1.37 -3.81 -0.57
C GLN A 34 -0.86 -4.57 0.66
N ALA A 35 -1.28 -4.17 1.86
CA ALA A 35 -0.93 -4.87 3.10
C ALA A 35 -1.40 -6.34 3.08
N CYS A 36 -2.65 -6.59 2.65
CA CYS A 36 -3.15 -7.95 2.50
C CYS A 36 -2.28 -8.78 1.55
N LEU A 37 -1.91 -8.21 0.40
CA LEU A 37 -1.09 -8.90 -0.59
C LEU A 37 0.27 -9.28 -0.01
N ASP A 38 0.91 -8.36 0.70
CA ASP A 38 2.23 -8.58 1.29
C ASP A 38 2.17 -9.65 2.39
N ASP A 39 1.19 -9.59 3.28
CA ASP A 39 0.97 -10.57 4.35
C ASP A 39 0.68 -11.97 3.79
N ALA A 40 -0.30 -12.08 2.88
CA ALA A 40 -0.69 -13.36 2.28
C ALA A 40 0.44 -13.96 1.42
N PHE A 41 1.21 -13.11 0.73
CA PHE A 41 2.37 -13.56 -0.01
C PHE A 41 3.46 -14.09 0.93
N ALA A 42 3.79 -13.35 1.99
CA ALA A 42 4.77 -13.77 2.99
C ALA A 42 4.36 -15.10 3.65
N ASP A 43 3.06 -15.33 3.85
CA ASP A 43 2.53 -16.58 4.39
C ASP A 43 2.74 -17.78 3.46
N HIS A 44 2.39 -17.63 2.19
CA HIS A 44 2.54 -18.72 1.22
C HIS A 44 3.97 -18.93 0.73
N ALA A 45 4.79 -17.87 0.67
CA ALA A 45 6.17 -17.95 0.18
C ALA A 45 7.08 -18.78 1.09
N ARG A 46 6.69 -19.05 2.34
CA ARG A 46 7.43 -19.91 3.27
C ARG A 46 7.39 -21.39 2.88
N THR A 47 6.37 -21.84 2.15
CA THR A 47 6.11 -23.27 1.91
C THR A 47 5.83 -23.61 0.46
N THR A 48 5.78 -22.62 -0.43
CA THR A 48 5.40 -22.81 -1.84
C THR A 48 6.31 -22.01 -2.78
N SER A 49 6.16 -22.25 -4.10
CA SER A 49 6.89 -21.47 -5.09
C SER A 49 6.42 -20.01 -5.09
N ARG A 50 7.33 -19.08 -5.44
CA ARG A 50 7.03 -17.65 -5.47
C ARG A 50 5.84 -17.30 -6.40
N SER A 51 5.77 -17.94 -7.55
CA SER A 51 4.67 -17.77 -8.52
C SER A 51 3.33 -18.22 -7.94
N PHE A 52 3.32 -19.37 -7.25
CA PHE A 52 2.13 -19.86 -6.57
C PHE A 52 1.71 -18.94 -5.43
N ALA A 53 2.66 -18.51 -4.58
CA ALA A 53 2.40 -17.58 -3.49
C ALA A 53 1.80 -16.26 -3.99
N ALA A 54 2.31 -15.69 -5.10
CA ALA A 54 1.79 -14.46 -5.68
C ALA A 54 0.36 -14.64 -6.22
N THR A 55 0.08 -15.76 -6.89
CA THR A 55 -1.28 -16.10 -7.36
C THR A 55 -2.24 -16.29 -6.19
N LYS A 56 -1.79 -16.99 -5.14
CA LYS A 56 -2.58 -17.22 -3.93
C LYS A 56 -2.89 -15.91 -3.20
N ALA A 57 -1.90 -15.05 -2.99
CA ALA A 57 -2.08 -13.74 -2.37
C ALA A 57 -3.17 -12.91 -3.07
N VAL A 58 -3.14 -12.83 -4.40
CA VAL A 58 -4.18 -12.14 -5.18
C VAL A 58 -5.57 -12.74 -4.91
N SER A 59 -5.69 -14.07 -4.95
CA SER A 59 -6.98 -14.74 -4.72
C SER A 59 -7.49 -14.57 -3.27
N THR A 60 -6.60 -14.57 -2.29
CA THR A 60 -6.90 -14.40 -0.87
C THR A 60 -7.39 -12.98 -0.57
N CYS A 61 -6.86 -11.98 -1.27
CA CYS A 61 -7.13 -10.56 -1.01
C CYS A 61 -8.24 -9.95 -1.87
N ARG A 62 -9.10 -10.79 -2.49
CA ARG A 62 -10.12 -10.35 -3.44
C ARG A 62 -11.15 -9.39 -2.85
N ASP A 63 -11.58 -9.59 -1.60
CA ASP A 63 -12.56 -8.69 -0.97
C ASP A 63 -12.00 -7.28 -0.79
N ARG A 64 -10.71 -7.15 -0.45
CA ARG A 64 -10.05 -5.83 -0.33
C ARG A 64 -9.77 -5.20 -1.68
N GLU A 65 -9.48 -6.00 -2.69
CA GLU A 65 -9.42 -5.55 -4.07
C GLU A 65 -10.75 -4.94 -4.50
N GLU A 66 -11.86 -5.66 -4.31
CA GLU A 66 -13.20 -5.21 -4.68
C GLU A 66 -13.62 -3.95 -3.92
N ALA A 67 -13.27 -3.83 -2.64
CA ALA A 67 -13.48 -2.60 -1.87
C ALA A 67 -12.69 -1.41 -2.45
N TYR A 68 -11.43 -1.61 -2.83
CA TYR A 68 -10.62 -0.57 -3.47
C TYR A 68 -11.18 -0.16 -4.83
N LEU A 69 -11.53 -1.12 -5.68
CA LEU A 69 -12.11 -0.87 -6.99
C LEU A 69 -13.49 -0.20 -6.90
N GLY A 70 -14.32 -0.58 -5.92
CA GLY A 70 -15.60 0.08 -5.65
C GLY A 70 -15.45 1.53 -5.22
N ALA A 71 -14.37 1.87 -4.50
CA ALA A 71 -14.06 3.25 -4.18
C ALA A 71 -13.63 4.06 -5.41
N LEU A 72 -12.86 3.45 -6.31
CA LEU A 72 -12.48 4.07 -7.58
C LEU A 72 -13.70 4.34 -8.47
N ALA A 73 -14.64 3.39 -8.56
CA ALA A 73 -15.87 3.55 -9.33
C ALA A 73 -16.83 4.61 -8.75
N GLY A 74 -16.67 4.99 -7.48
CA GLY A 74 -17.37 6.10 -6.86
C GLY A 74 -16.76 7.48 -7.18
N SER A 75 -15.59 7.52 -7.83
CA SER A 75 -14.93 8.74 -8.25
C SER A 75 -15.55 9.27 -9.54
N PRO A 76 -15.73 10.60 -9.72
CA PRO A 76 -16.24 11.20 -10.96
C PRO A 76 -15.40 10.91 -12.21
N LEU A 77 -14.18 10.39 -12.03
CA LEU A 77 -13.21 10.17 -13.10
C LEU A 77 -13.24 8.76 -13.69
N LEU A 78 -13.83 7.78 -12.99
CA LEU A 78 -13.84 6.38 -13.40
C LEU A 78 -15.22 5.79 -13.15
N ASP A 79 -15.82 5.19 -14.17
CA ASP A 79 -17.03 4.40 -14.01
C ASP A 79 -16.72 2.90 -13.76
N GLY A 80 -17.76 2.10 -13.56
CA GLY A 80 -17.62 0.67 -13.32
C GLY A 80 -17.02 -0.11 -14.51
N GLU A 81 -17.23 0.36 -15.74
CA GLU A 81 -16.70 -0.26 -16.97
C GLU A 81 -15.20 0.01 -17.08
N ASP A 82 -14.77 1.24 -16.81
CA ASP A 82 -13.36 1.62 -16.73
C ASP A 82 -12.63 0.80 -15.67
N VAL A 83 -13.24 0.68 -14.48
CA VAL A 83 -12.71 -0.14 -13.39
C VAL A 83 -12.58 -1.62 -13.78
N ALA A 84 -13.60 -2.18 -14.43
CA ALA A 84 -13.57 -3.55 -14.93
C ALA A 84 -12.45 -3.75 -15.98
N ARG A 85 -12.22 -2.76 -16.84
CA ARG A 85 -11.18 -2.78 -17.87
C ARG A 85 -9.76 -2.72 -17.29
N ILE A 86 -9.54 -1.90 -16.26
CA ILE A 86 -8.20 -1.77 -15.65
C ILE A 86 -7.86 -2.92 -14.70
N ARG A 87 -8.86 -3.60 -14.13
CA ARG A 87 -8.68 -4.65 -13.12
C ARG A 87 -7.65 -5.72 -13.51
N PRO A 88 -7.68 -6.34 -14.71
CA PRO A 88 -6.69 -7.36 -15.07
C PRO A 88 -5.25 -6.84 -15.08
N ALA A 89 -5.04 -5.62 -15.59
CA ALA A 89 -3.72 -4.99 -15.62
C ALA A 89 -3.22 -4.63 -14.22
N LEU A 90 -4.12 -4.16 -13.35
CA LEU A 90 -3.83 -3.88 -11.95
C LEU A 90 -3.40 -5.16 -11.21
N ILE A 91 -4.14 -6.26 -11.36
CA ILE A 91 -3.80 -7.55 -10.75
C ILE A 91 -2.45 -8.05 -11.26
N ALA A 92 -2.20 -7.97 -12.57
CA ALA A 92 -0.93 -8.39 -13.15
C ALA A 92 0.24 -7.61 -12.54
N ARG A 93 0.12 -6.29 -12.44
CA ARG A 93 1.14 -5.42 -11.84
C ARG A 93 1.38 -5.72 -10.36
N ALA A 94 0.32 -5.99 -9.60
CA ALA A 94 0.43 -6.40 -8.20
C ALA A 94 1.19 -7.73 -8.07
N ARG A 95 0.86 -8.70 -8.92
CA ARG A 95 1.56 -10.00 -8.95
C ARG A 95 3.04 -9.83 -9.31
N ASP A 96 3.35 -8.99 -10.31
CA ASP A 96 4.73 -8.71 -10.72
C ASP A 96 5.54 -8.03 -9.62
N ARG A 97 4.93 -7.11 -8.86
CA ARG A 97 5.54 -6.52 -7.65
C ARG A 97 5.93 -7.61 -6.64
N LEU A 98 5.01 -8.51 -6.31
CA LEU A 98 5.26 -9.61 -5.36
C LEU A 98 6.36 -10.57 -5.85
N MET A 99 6.39 -10.84 -7.16
CA MET A 99 7.41 -11.67 -7.78
C MET A 99 8.78 -10.97 -7.85
N GLY A 100 8.87 -9.67 -7.55
CA GLY A 100 10.09 -8.88 -7.71
C GLY A 100 10.46 -8.64 -9.18
N THR A 101 9.51 -8.84 -10.10
CA THR A 101 9.69 -8.63 -11.55
C THR A 101 9.46 -7.19 -11.97
N GLN A 102 8.99 -6.33 -11.06
CA GLN A 102 8.90 -4.88 -11.25
C GLN A 102 10.31 -4.26 -11.25
N ARG A 103 11.12 -4.57 -12.28
CA ARG A 103 12.29 -3.77 -12.64
C ARG A 103 11.75 -2.44 -13.14
N PHE A 104 12.02 -1.39 -12.38
CA PHE A 104 11.71 -0.01 -12.70
C PHE A 104 11.79 0.27 -14.21
N SER A 105 10.64 0.42 -14.86
CA SER A 105 10.55 1.24 -16.08
C SER A 105 10.67 2.69 -15.64
N ALA A 106 11.89 3.09 -15.26
CA ALA A 106 12.33 4.46 -15.22
C ALA A 106 13.07 4.70 -16.55
N LEU A 107 12.31 5.08 -17.56
CA LEU A 107 12.79 5.74 -18.78
C LEU A 107 11.85 6.93 -19.03
#